data_AF-A0A3R6Q6H7-F1
#
_entry.id   AF-A0A3R6Q6H7-F1
#
_cell.length_a   1.000
_cell.length_b   1.000
_cell.length_c   1.000
_cell.angle_alpha   90.00
_cell.angle_beta   90.00
_cell.angle_gamma   90.00
#
_symmetry.space_group_name_H-M   'P 1'
#
loop_
_entity.id
_entity.type
_entity.pdbx_description
1 polymer ?
#
loop_
_entity_poly.entity_id
_entity_poly.type
_entity_poly.pdbx_seq_one_letter_code
_entity_poly.pdbx_strand_id
1 'polypeptide(L)'
;MTISENKHSWMKIIIAIAMSFCGLLGIQMQYLNYTSTGLGKEILIIVFFCTFKMYYRIPVKRNVQFYTSIVLSVFYAMILEFGFQLDIMSCIQFNIMTAATVLLLAIEIFPFLHYIIYYFEQKTIAIESDKKNLKRCFAVIVLFWIMAYLALFPGVYATDAPYWYHEFLRKEIPISSQWSPVYCGIFYFFVNAGKVIFDNYSIGFAAFTLLQMSVSLYVIWKVLSFINDKMNRMWVILSTLFFLLPTHVILSLTSAQDSIFAVSFAMVVLLLIEYLLDEQFLSKKNAIKLFLWMFLMCVIRNNGVYVLTFLLLSALLLKARRKFLILLTGVIIFVFVYQGPVYALCGVQKGTALREMLSLPLQQMAWVYNNDDLTENQRKEMQKFVPDEGWNTYEPLISDHVKANLNIKEVQNDKLSFLKSYISFSVFDPIGYVQAFGLQTFSLWYPNKNWPDPRPWHPYIDILCYAESVGYEPGFVIKRDSLFPQYQWILENLYGVGSPGDGYGGNLKMFFSKIPIFSTLCQAGFYSCLLAFFGVYAVFVNRNKKMVLILSAEFGMWLTVLLSPVIMYRYCAPFIFTAPLYVSAMFLLKKTCVEKHNAWK
;
A
#
# COMPACT_ATOMS: atom_id res chain seq x y z
N MET A 1 29.13 -11.77 45.06
CA MET A 1 28.77 -10.58 44.26
C MET A 1 29.84 -9.53 44.47
N THR A 2 30.71 -9.35 43.49
CA THR A 2 31.88 -8.46 43.56
C THR A 2 31.49 -7.03 43.20
N ILE A 3 32.23 -6.04 43.72
CA ILE A 3 31.98 -4.59 43.52
C ILE A 3 31.90 -4.19 42.02
N SER A 4 32.50 -4.96 41.11
CA SER A 4 32.42 -4.74 39.66
C SER A 4 31.04 -5.06 39.05
N GLU A 5 30.33 -6.08 39.57
CA GLU A 5 28.97 -6.43 39.13
C GLU A 5 27.96 -5.34 39.54
N ASN A 6 28.12 -4.77 40.74
CA ASN A 6 27.29 -3.67 41.23
C ASN A 6 27.51 -2.35 40.45
N LYS A 7 28.76 -2.02 40.11
CA LYS A 7 29.06 -0.79 39.33
C LYS A 7 28.49 -0.86 37.91
N HIS A 8 28.52 -2.03 37.29
CA HIS A 8 27.86 -2.27 35.99
C HIS A 8 26.33 -2.16 36.06
N SER A 9 25.72 -2.53 37.19
CA SER A 9 24.28 -2.41 37.41
C SER A 9 23.82 -0.94 37.50
N TRP A 10 24.50 -0.12 38.31
CA TRP A 10 24.17 1.31 38.46
C TRP A 10 24.33 2.11 37.18
N MET A 11 25.41 1.89 36.43
CA MET A 11 25.65 2.59 35.18
C MET A 11 24.58 2.29 34.12
N LYS A 12 24.07 1.04 34.07
CA LYS A 12 22.95 0.66 33.19
C LYS A 12 21.65 1.38 33.56
N ILE A 13 21.34 1.52 34.84
CA ILE A 13 20.15 2.23 35.31
C ILE A 13 20.21 3.70 34.89
N ILE A 14 21.36 4.36 35.13
CA ILE A 14 21.55 5.78 34.78
C ILE A 14 21.39 5.99 33.26
N ILE A 15 22.02 5.15 32.44
CA ILE A 15 21.90 5.23 30.99
C ILE A 15 20.44 5.01 30.56
N ALA A 16 19.75 4.01 31.10
CA ALA A 16 18.36 3.74 30.75
C ALA A 16 17.44 4.92 31.11
N ILE A 17 17.63 5.56 32.27
CA ILE A 17 16.88 6.76 32.66
C ILE A 17 17.16 7.90 31.68
N ALA A 18 18.43 8.20 31.41
CA ALA A 18 18.83 9.29 30.53
C ALA A 18 18.26 9.12 29.11
N MET A 19 18.41 7.92 28.52
CA MET A 19 17.90 7.64 27.17
C MET A 19 16.37 7.72 27.11
N SER A 20 15.67 7.22 28.14
CA SER A 20 14.21 7.31 28.20
C SER A 20 13.72 8.75 28.32
N PHE A 21 14.45 9.59 29.07
CA PHE A 21 14.13 11.01 29.16
C PHE A 21 14.38 11.73 27.83
N CYS A 22 15.50 11.46 27.14
CA CYS A 22 15.77 11.97 25.80
C CYS A 22 14.69 11.57 24.79
N GLY A 23 14.25 10.30 24.82
CA GLY A 23 13.19 9.80 23.94
C GLY A 23 11.85 10.51 24.14
N LEU A 24 11.44 10.71 25.40
CA LEU A 24 10.24 11.50 25.73
C LEU A 24 10.31 12.94 25.25
N LEU A 25 11.48 13.58 25.38
CA LEU A 25 11.68 14.92 24.85
C LEU A 25 11.46 14.94 23.34
N GLY A 26 11.92 13.92 22.61
CA GLY A 26 11.66 13.78 21.18
C GLY A 26 10.18 13.73 20.83
N ILE A 27 9.41 12.91 21.56
CA ILE A 27 7.95 12.84 21.38
C ILE A 27 7.31 14.21 21.63
N GLN A 28 7.64 14.87 22.73
CA GLN A 28 7.06 16.17 23.06
C GLN A 28 7.47 17.25 22.06
N MET A 29 8.73 17.28 21.62
CA MET A 29 9.23 18.23 20.63
C MET A 29 8.49 18.10 19.31
N GLN A 30 8.25 16.87 18.81
CA GLN A 30 7.48 16.68 17.58
C GLN A 30 6.10 17.35 17.65
N TYR A 31 5.37 17.20 18.76
CA TYR A 31 4.05 17.82 18.91
C TYR A 31 4.15 19.33 19.13
N LEU A 32 5.02 19.78 20.04
CA LEU A 32 5.14 21.20 20.41
C LEU A 32 5.73 22.07 19.30
N ASN A 33 6.56 21.51 18.42
CA ASN A 33 7.14 22.26 17.31
C ASN A 33 6.09 22.68 16.27
N TYR A 34 5.00 21.91 16.11
CA TYR A 34 4.04 22.13 15.00
C TYR A 34 2.56 22.14 15.43
N THR A 35 2.25 21.91 16.71
CA THR A 35 0.89 21.98 17.25
C THR A 35 0.86 22.73 18.58
N SER A 36 -0.32 23.26 18.95
CA SER A 36 -0.51 24.02 20.19
C SER A 36 -0.66 23.15 21.44
N THR A 37 -0.71 21.82 21.30
CA THR A 37 -0.97 20.88 22.40
C THR A 37 0.00 19.70 22.37
N GLY A 38 0.79 19.55 23.43
CA GLY A 38 1.61 18.35 23.65
C GLY A 38 0.78 17.13 24.06
N LEU A 39 1.40 15.95 24.06
CA LEU A 39 0.81 14.71 24.58
C LEU A 39 0.52 14.80 26.09
N GLY A 40 -0.58 14.18 26.51
CA GLY A 40 -1.00 14.15 27.92
C GLY A 40 0.08 13.56 28.84
N LYS A 41 0.26 14.17 30.02
CA LYS A 41 1.34 13.85 30.98
C LYS A 41 1.27 12.39 31.43
N GLU A 42 0.07 11.84 31.54
CA GLU A 42 -0.20 10.46 31.94
C GLU A 42 0.37 9.46 30.92
N ILE A 43 0.21 9.76 29.62
CA ILE A 43 0.72 8.91 28.53
C ILE A 43 2.26 8.92 28.54
N LEU A 44 2.87 10.09 28.75
CA LEU A 44 4.33 10.22 28.80
C LEU A 44 4.93 9.42 29.95
N ILE A 45 4.27 9.37 31.11
CA ILE A 45 4.75 8.57 32.25
C ILE A 45 4.75 7.07 31.87
N ILE A 46 3.70 6.58 31.21
CA ILE A 46 3.62 5.19 30.76
C ILE A 46 4.73 4.90 29.75
N VAL A 47 4.91 5.78 28.76
CA VAL A 47 5.97 5.66 27.75
C VAL A 47 7.35 5.63 28.41
N PHE A 48 7.62 6.53 29.37
CA PHE A 48 8.86 6.54 30.14
C PHE A 48 9.18 5.18 30.75
N PHE A 49 8.22 4.61 31.49
CA PHE A 49 8.43 3.35 32.21
C PHE A 49 8.63 2.18 31.25
N CYS A 50 7.90 2.16 30.14
CA CYS A 50 8.09 1.18 29.08
C CYS A 50 9.49 1.27 28.47
N THR A 51 9.90 2.46 28.03
CA THR A 51 11.18 2.72 27.38
C THR A 51 12.35 2.45 28.32
N PHE A 52 12.24 2.86 29.58
CA PHE A 52 13.21 2.56 30.63
C PHE A 52 13.40 1.06 30.82
N LYS A 53 12.30 0.32 30.96
CA LYS A 53 12.34 -1.14 31.17
C LYS A 53 12.96 -1.85 29.98
N MET A 54 12.72 -1.37 28.76
CA MET A 54 13.30 -1.95 27.55
C MET A 54 14.80 -1.66 27.48
N TYR A 55 15.23 -0.41 27.66
CA TYR A 55 16.64 -0.04 27.71
C TYR A 55 17.43 -0.82 28.77
N TYR A 56 16.87 -0.96 29.97
CA TYR A 56 17.49 -1.71 31.05
C TYR A 56 17.75 -3.18 30.68
N ARG A 57 16.90 -3.76 29.81
CA ARG A 57 17.02 -5.15 29.34
C ARG A 57 17.91 -5.33 28.13
N ILE A 58 18.37 -4.26 27.48
CA ILE A 58 19.23 -4.38 26.29
C ILE A 58 20.59 -4.97 26.69
N PRO A 59 21.04 -6.06 26.03
CA PRO A 59 22.35 -6.61 26.29
C PRO A 59 23.45 -5.65 25.84
N VAL A 60 24.57 -5.62 26.56
CA VAL A 60 25.73 -4.76 26.23
C VAL A 60 26.39 -5.18 24.90
N LYS A 61 26.13 -6.40 24.43
CA LYS A 61 26.75 -6.97 23.23
C LYS A 61 26.22 -6.29 21.95
N ARG A 62 27.11 -5.59 21.24
CA ARG A 62 26.83 -4.91 19.97
C ARG A 62 26.98 -5.89 18.80
N ASN A 63 25.90 -6.57 18.45
CA ASN A 63 25.85 -7.48 17.29
C ASN A 63 25.17 -6.79 16.08
N VAL A 64 25.01 -7.51 14.96
CA VAL A 64 24.32 -6.99 13.77
C VAL A 64 22.90 -6.49 14.10
N GLN A 65 22.16 -7.20 14.95
CA GLN A 65 20.81 -6.79 15.37
C GLN A 65 20.81 -5.41 16.05
N PHE A 66 21.81 -5.12 16.89
CA PHE A 66 21.97 -3.83 17.55
C PHE A 66 22.16 -2.69 16.53
N TYR A 67 23.12 -2.82 15.62
CA TYR A 67 23.37 -1.79 14.61
C TYR A 67 22.21 -1.63 13.61
N THR A 68 21.59 -2.74 13.21
CA THR A 68 20.38 -2.71 12.38
C THR A 68 19.24 -1.97 13.07
N SER A 69 19.09 -2.15 14.40
CA SER A 69 18.07 -1.43 15.17
C SER A 69 18.33 0.07 15.16
N ILE A 70 19.59 0.53 15.31
CA ILE A 70 19.94 1.96 15.24
C ILE A 70 19.53 2.56 13.90
N VAL A 71 19.94 1.94 12.79
CA VAL A 71 19.66 2.45 11.44
C VAL A 71 18.15 2.52 11.18
N LEU A 72 17.41 1.46 11.56
CA LEU A 72 15.96 1.47 11.44
C LEU A 72 15.30 2.53 12.32
N SER A 73 15.85 2.82 13.51
CA SER A 73 15.28 3.83 14.40
C SER A 73 15.39 5.23 13.83
N VAL A 74 16.53 5.56 13.22
CA VAL A 74 16.71 6.84 12.50
C VAL A 74 15.77 6.91 11.30
N PHE A 75 15.66 5.83 10.53
CA PHE A 75 14.74 5.78 9.38
C PHE A 75 13.28 5.98 9.79
N TYR A 76 12.83 5.31 10.85
CA TYR A 76 11.48 5.46 11.37
C TYR A 76 11.23 6.85 11.98
N ALA A 77 12.23 7.42 12.66
CA ALA A 77 12.13 8.79 13.17
C ALA A 77 11.98 9.81 12.03
N MET A 78 12.69 9.64 10.92
CA MET A 78 12.50 10.48 9.73
C MET A 78 11.09 10.30 9.12
N ILE A 79 10.58 9.07 9.02
CA ILE A 79 9.21 8.81 8.56
C ILE A 79 8.20 9.54 9.45
N LEU A 80 8.35 9.47 10.77
CA LEU A 80 7.41 10.11 11.68
C LEU A 80 7.48 11.63 11.58
N GLU A 81 8.69 12.18 11.59
CA GLU A 81 8.91 13.62 11.60
C GLU A 81 8.58 14.29 10.27
N PHE A 82 9.12 13.79 9.16
CA PHE A 82 8.83 14.35 7.85
C PHE A 82 7.38 14.12 7.46
N GLY A 83 6.81 12.95 7.79
CA GLY A 83 5.40 12.68 7.54
C GLY A 83 4.48 13.62 8.32
N PHE A 84 4.82 13.93 9.58
CA PHE A 84 4.06 14.89 10.38
C PHE A 84 4.12 16.31 9.80
N GLN A 85 5.31 16.77 9.41
CA GLN A 85 5.49 18.09 8.80
C GLN A 85 4.79 18.20 7.44
N LEU A 86 4.86 17.18 6.59
CA LEU A 86 4.14 17.14 5.31
C LEU A 86 2.61 17.14 5.49
N ASP A 87 2.13 16.41 6.49
CA ASP A 87 0.69 16.34 6.75
C ASP A 87 0.12 17.66 7.26
N ILE A 88 0.82 18.31 8.21
CA ILE A 88 0.35 19.52 8.90
C ILE A 88 0.77 20.82 8.18
N MET A 89 2.00 20.90 7.69
CA MET A 89 2.60 22.12 7.13
C MET A 89 2.71 22.12 5.61
N SER A 90 2.48 20.97 4.97
CA SER A 90 2.73 20.76 3.54
C SER A 90 4.19 21.03 3.10
N CYS A 91 5.15 20.97 4.02
CA CYS A 91 6.58 21.07 3.71
C CYS A 91 7.44 20.46 4.81
N ILE A 92 8.63 20.01 4.46
CA ILE A 92 9.69 19.55 5.36
C ILE A 92 10.61 20.74 5.67
N GLN A 93 10.86 21.00 6.94
CA GLN A 93 11.79 22.01 7.39
C GLN A 93 13.18 21.40 7.63
N PHE A 94 14.16 21.78 6.81
CA PHE A 94 15.55 21.37 6.97
C PHE A 94 16.30 22.28 7.94
N ASN A 95 15.99 22.19 9.23
CA ASN A 95 16.63 22.99 10.27
C ASN A 95 17.14 22.12 11.44
N ILE A 96 17.88 22.74 12.37
CA ILE A 96 18.48 22.06 13.51
C ILE A 96 17.43 21.45 14.46
N MET A 97 16.24 22.06 14.54
CA MET A 97 15.15 21.58 15.39
C MET A 97 14.55 20.28 14.85
N THR A 98 14.34 20.19 13.54
CA THR A 98 13.94 18.94 12.87
C THR A 98 14.99 17.85 13.09
N ALA A 99 16.27 18.16 12.89
CA ALA A 99 17.35 17.19 13.08
C ALA A 99 17.45 16.70 14.54
N ALA A 100 17.30 17.60 15.52
CA ALA A 100 17.25 17.25 16.94
C ALA A 100 16.03 16.37 17.26
N THR A 101 14.86 16.68 16.70
CA THR A 101 13.63 15.91 16.89
C THR A 101 13.79 14.49 16.33
N VAL A 102 14.35 14.34 15.12
CA VAL A 102 14.66 13.03 14.52
C VAL A 102 15.62 12.22 15.41
N LEU A 103 16.69 12.84 15.93
CA LEU A 103 17.65 12.16 16.80
C LEU A 103 16.98 11.65 18.09
N LEU A 104 16.19 12.50 18.74
CA LEU A 104 15.52 12.15 20.00
C LEU A 104 14.41 11.11 19.79
N LEU A 105 13.65 11.20 18.70
CA LEU A 105 12.70 10.16 18.31
C LEU A 105 13.40 8.83 17.99
N ALA A 106 14.57 8.86 17.35
CA ALA A 106 15.33 7.64 17.08
C ALA A 106 15.79 6.96 18.38
N ILE A 107 16.13 7.75 19.41
CA ILE A 107 16.40 7.25 20.76
C ILE A 107 15.15 6.55 21.32
N GLU A 108 13.98 7.16 21.22
CA GLU A 108 12.74 6.55 21.71
C GLU A 108 12.41 5.21 21.00
N ILE A 109 12.57 5.16 19.68
CA ILE A 109 12.18 4.01 18.84
C ILE A 109 13.15 2.82 18.97
N PHE A 110 14.43 3.11 19.21
CA PHE A 110 15.50 2.12 19.29
C PHE A 110 15.24 0.90 20.19
N PRO A 111 14.87 1.05 21.48
CA PRO A 111 14.67 -0.09 22.35
C PRO A 111 13.52 -0.98 21.87
N PHE A 112 12.48 -0.41 21.25
CA PHE A 112 11.36 -1.16 20.68
C PHE A 112 11.79 -2.02 19.50
N LEU A 113 12.48 -1.44 18.51
CA LEU A 113 12.96 -2.19 17.35
C LEU A 113 13.96 -3.27 17.75
N HIS A 114 14.86 -2.97 18.67
CA HIS A 114 15.82 -3.95 19.18
C HIS A 114 15.12 -5.13 19.85
N TYR A 115 14.12 -4.85 20.70
CA TYR A 115 13.35 -5.89 21.37
C TYR A 115 12.50 -6.70 20.38
N ILE A 116 11.89 -6.06 19.38
CA ILE A 116 11.13 -6.75 18.33
C ILE A 116 12.05 -7.71 17.57
N ILE A 117 13.23 -7.26 17.11
CA ILE A 117 14.18 -8.14 16.40
C ILE A 117 14.64 -9.29 17.30
N TYR A 118 14.96 -9.00 18.57
CA TYR A 118 15.39 -10.01 19.54
C TYR A 118 14.29 -11.05 19.80
N TYR A 119 13.07 -10.60 20.07
CA TYR A 119 11.91 -11.47 20.27
C TYR A 119 11.63 -12.28 19.02
N PHE A 120 11.62 -11.64 17.85
CA PHE A 120 11.40 -12.29 16.58
C PHE A 120 12.44 -13.39 16.32
N GLU A 121 13.72 -13.16 16.65
CA GLU A 121 14.81 -14.13 16.52
C GLU A 121 14.71 -15.32 17.50
N GLN A 122 14.07 -15.15 18.65
CA GLN A 122 13.86 -16.25 19.59
C GLN A 122 12.56 -16.99 19.37
N LYS A 123 11.53 -16.31 18.85
CA LYS A 123 10.21 -16.90 18.69
C LYS A 123 10.25 -18.00 17.64
N THR A 124 9.77 -19.16 18.04
CA THR A 124 9.35 -20.24 17.16
C THR A 124 7.84 -20.42 17.30
N ILE A 125 7.20 -20.88 16.23
CA ILE A 125 5.76 -21.06 16.18
C ILE A 125 5.51 -22.56 16.12
N ALA A 126 4.86 -23.08 17.16
CA ALA A 126 4.36 -24.44 17.13
C ALA A 126 3.22 -24.53 16.12
N ILE A 127 3.25 -25.57 15.28
CA ILE A 127 2.19 -25.84 14.31
C ILE A 127 1.05 -26.54 15.05
N GLU A 128 -0.12 -25.92 15.08
CA GLU A 128 -1.32 -26.44 15.73
C GLU A 128 -2.54 -26.11 14.88
N SER A 129 -2.91 -27.06 14.01
CA SER A 129 -4.06 -26.90 13.13
C SER A 129 -5.37 -27.15 13.88
N ASP A 130 -6.31 -26.22 13.80
CA ASP A 130 -7.65 -26.37 14.36
C ASP A 130 -8.71 -26.05 13.29
N LYS A 131 -9.15 -27.10 12.59
CA LYS A 131 -10.16 -27.01 11.53
C LYS A 131 -11.51 -26.48 12.04
N LYS A 132 -11.85 -26.71 13.32
CA LYS A 132 -13.11 -26.22 13.91
C LYS A 132 -13.03 -24.71 14.13
N ASN A 133 -11.91 -24.22 14.67
CA ASN A 133 -11.68 -22.80 14.82
C ASN A 133 -11.58 -22.09 13.45
N LEU A 134 -10.87 -22.67 12.48
CA LEU A 134 -10.80 -22.15 11.11
C LEU A 134 -12.20 -21.90 10.51
N LYS A 135 -13.09 -22.89 10.57
CA LYS A 135 -14.46 -22.76 10.06
C LYS A 135 -15.26 -21.68 10.80
N ARG A 136 -15.12 -21.57 12.12
CA ARG A 136 -15.77 -20.53 12.93
C ARG A 136 -15.28 -19.13 12.55
N CYS A 137 -13.96 -18.95 12.47
CA CYS A 137 -13.32 -17.71 12.03
C CYS A 137 -13.81 -17.28 10.65
N PHE A 138 -13.84 -18.21 9.68
CA PHE A 138 -14.33 -17.91 8.34
C PHE A 138 -15.83 -17.57 8.32
N ALA A 139 -16.65 -18.29 9.09
CA ALA A 139 -18.08 -18.00 9.20
C ALA A 139 -18.34 -16.58 9.76
N VAL A 140 -17.54 -16.12 10.72
CA VAL A 140 -17.62 -14.74 11.24
C VAL A 140 -17.30 -13.72 10.14
N ILE A 141 -16.26 -13.94 9.34
CA ILE A 141 -15.93 -13.06 8.20
C ILE A 141 -17.10 -13.01 7.21
N VAL A 142 -17.61 -14.17 6.79
CA VAL A 142 -18.73 -14.26 5.85
C VAL A 142 -19.95 -13.51 6.38
N LEU A 143 -20.29 -13.68 7.67
CA LEU A 143 -21.42 -12.99 8.29
C LEU A 143 -21.24 -11.46 8.23
N PHE A 144 -20.07 -10.95 8.64
CA PHE A 144 -19.77 -9.51 8.59
C PHE A 144 -19.76 -8.96 7.16
N TRP A 145 -19.23 -9.72 6.21
CA TRP A 145 -19.18 -9.30 4.82
C TRP A 145 -20.57 -9.29 4.17
N ILE A 146 -21.44 -10.25 4.50
CA ILE A 146 -22.85 -10.22 4.09
C ILE A 146 -23.56 -9.01 4.71
N MET A 147 -23.35 -8.72 6.00
CA MET A 147 -23.92 -7.53 6.63
C MET A 147 -23.48 -6.25 5.90
N ALA A 148 -22.21 -6.14 5.50
CA ALA A 148 -21.69 -5.01 4.75
C ALA A 148 -22.28 -4.94 3.33
N TYR A 149 -22.46 -6.09 2.68
CA TYR A 149 -23.14 -6.16 1.38
C TYR A 149 -24.58 -5.66 1.45
N LEU A 150 -25.33 -6.07 2.47
CA LEU A 150 -26.68 -5.56 2.70
C LEU A 150 -26.68 -4.06 3.02
N ALA A 151 -25.73 -3.60 3.83
CA ALA A 151 -25.58 -2.20 4.19
C ALA A 151 -25.25 -1.30 2.97
N LEU A 152 -24.41 -1.79 2.06
CA LEU A 152 -23.96 -1.05 0.89
C LEU A 152 -24.71 -1.43 -0.39
N PHE A 153 -25.80 -2.22 -0.31
CA PHE A 153 -26.51 -2.74 -1.47
C PHE A 153 -26.96 -1.61 -2.44
N PRO A 154 -26.83 -1.79 -3.77
CA PRO A 154 -26.28 -2.95 -4.50
C PRO A 154 -24.73 -3.03 -4.56
N GLY A 155 -24.04 -2.08 -3.95
CA GLY A 155 -22.60 -1.91 -3.95
C GLY A 155 -22.22 -0.43 -3.89
N VAL A 156 -20.93 -0.14 -4.10
CA VAL A 156 -20.45 1.24 -4.25
C VAL A 156 -20.15 1.50 -5.72
N TYR A 157 -21.10 2.10 -6.43
CA TYR A 157 -20.95 2.50 -7.82
C TYR A 157 -20.13 3.79 -7.90
N ALA A 158 -18.82 3.64 -8.08
CA ALA A 158 -17.85 4.72 -8.04
C ALA A 158 -16.73 4.50 -9.07
N THR A 159 -15.75 5.40 -9.05
CA THR A 159 -14.55 5.36 -9.88
C THR A 159 -14.87 5.42 -11.39
N ASP A 160 -14.10 4.77 -12.23
CA ASP A 160 -14.23 4.85 -13.69
C ASP A 160 -15.37 3.97 -14.25
N ALA A 161 -16.22 3.38 -13.40
CA ALA A 161 -17.28 2.47 -13.82
C ALA A 161 -18.29 3.05 -14.84
N PRO A 162 -18.69 4.35 -14.77
CA PRO A 162 -19.49 4.97 -15.81
C PRO A 162 -18.81 4.94 -17.19
N TYR A 163 -17.50 5.16 -17.25
CA TYR A 163 -16.73 5.09 -18.50
C TYR A 163 -16.70 3.68 -19.06
N TRP A 164 -16.42 2.69 -18.21
CA TRP A 164 -16.37 1.29 -18.63
C TRP A 164 -17.68 0.83 -19.26
N TYR A 165 -18.82 1.29 -18.73
CA TYR A 165 -20.12 0.94 -19.30
C TYR A 165 -20.27 1.50 -20.73
N HIS A 166 -19.87 2.76 -20.95
CA HIS A 166 -19.99 3.41 -22.25
C HIS A 166 -19.05 2.85 -23.32
N GLU A 167 -17.83 2.47 -22.95
CA GLU A 167 -16.87 1.83 -23.87
C GLU A 167 -17.42 0.53 -24.48
N PHE A 168 -18.29 -0.18 -23.75
CA PHE A 168 -18.91 -1.41 -24.22
C PHE A 168 -20.31 -1.22 -24.80
N LEU A 169 -21.01 -0.14 -24.44
CA LEU A 169 -22.33 0.19 -24.97
C LEU A 169 -22.26 0.86 -26.35
N ARG A 170 -21.37 1.85 -26.51
CA ARG A 170 -21.34 2.75 -27.67
C ARG A 170 -20.22 2.36 -28.61
N LYS A 171 -20.55 2.09 -29.88
CA LYS A 171 -19.55 1.65 -30.88
C LYS A 171 -18.56 2.76 -31.25
N GLU A 172 -18.94 4.02 -31.03
CA GLU A 172 -18.12 5.19 -31.34
C GLU A 172 -17.01 5.41 -30.31
N ILE A 173 -17.17 4.85 -29.10
CA ILE A 173 -16.18 4.96 -28.03
C ILE A 173 -15.30 3.71 -28.07
N PRO A 174 -14.00 3.85 -28.36
CA PRO A 174 -13.11 2.71 -28.37
C PRO A 174 -12.87 2.19 -26.95
N ILE A 175 -12.75 0.88 -26.79
CA ILE A 175 -12.34 0.25 -25.54
C ILE A 175 -10.88 0.58 -25.26
N SER A 176 -10.60 1.25 -24.15
CA SER A 176 -9.25 1.62 -23.74
C SER A 176 -8.54 0.52 -22.95
N SER A 177 -7.25 0.33 -23.22
CA SER A 177 -6.36 -0.52 -22.41
C SER A 177 -5.85 0.19 -21.14
N GLN A 178 -6.34 1.40 -20.84
CA GLN A 178 -6.06 2.10 -19.59
C GLN A 178 -6.59 1.29 -18.39
N TRP A 179 -7.77 0.70 -18.56
CA TRP A 179 -8.37 -0.26 -17.63
C TRP A 179 -8.29 -1.68 -18.21
N SER A 180 -8.59 -2.70 -17.41
CA SER A 180 -8.73 -4.07 -17.89
C SER A 180 -9.99 -4.27 -18.74
N PRO A 181 -9.89 -4.56 -20.06
CA PRO A 181 -11.06 -4.82 -20.89
C PRO A 181 -11.85 -6.04 -20.42
N VAL A 182 -11.18 -7.04 -19.82
CA VAL A 182 -11.86 -8.23 -19.27
C VAL A 182 -12.73 -7.86 -18.09
N TYR A 183 -12.19 -7.11 -17.13
CA TYR A 183 -12.97 -6.70 -15.97
C TYR A 183 -14.11 -5.76 -16.37
N CYS A 184 -13.84 -4.77 -17.22
CA CYS A 184 -14.84 -3.82 -17.72
C CYS A 184 -15.96 -4.54 -18.50
N GLY A 185 -15.61 -5.53 -19.33
CA GLY A 185 -16.58 -6.34 -20.05
C GLY A 185 -17.44 -7.22 -19.15
N ILE A 186 -16.86 -7.83 -18.10
CA ILE A 186 -17.64 -8.57 -17.08
C ILE A 186 -18.60 -7.62 -16.35
N PHE A 187 -18.11 -6.45 -15.93
CA PHE A 187 -18.94 -5.42 -15.30
C PHE A 187 -20.12 -5.03 -16.21
N TYR A 188 -19.84 -4.68 -17.48
CA TYR A 188 -20.86 -4.34 -18.47
C TYR A 188 -21.87 -5.48 -18.66
N PHE A 189 -21.40 -6.72 -18.80
CA PHE A 189 -22.27 -7.89 -18.97
C PHE A 189 -23.29 -8.01 -17.84
N PHE A 190 -22.86 -7.92 -16.58
CA PHE A 190 -23.75 -8.04 -15.43
C PHE A 190 -24.73 -6.87 -15.33
N VAL A 191 -24.24 -5.64 -15.46
CA VAL A 191 -25.09 -4.44 -15.36
C VAL A 191 -26.12 -4.39 -16.48
N ASN A 192 -25.71 -4.69 -17.72
CA ASN A 192 -26.61 -4.75 -18.87
C ASN A 192 -27.59 -5.94 -18.79
N ALA A 193 -27.16 -7.11 -18.28
CA ALA A 193 -28.08 -8.23 -18.05
C ALA A 193 -29.16 -7.87 -17.01
N GLY A 194 -28.81 -7.11 -15.96
CA GLY A 194 -29.78 -6.57 -15.01
C GLY A 194 -30.86 -5.73 -15.68
N LYS A 195 -30.45 -4.86 -16.62
CA LYS A 195 -31.37 -4.07 -17.43
C LYS A 195 -32.23 -4.93 -18.36
N VAL A 196 -31.65 -5.87 -19.11
CA VAL A 196 -32.38 -6.66 -20.11
C VAL A 196 -33.38 -7.63 -19.46
N ILE A 197 -33.01 -8.24 -18.33
CA ILE A 197 -33.80 -9.31 -17.70
C ILE A 197 -34.79 -8.74 -16.67
N PHE A 198 -34.39 -7.74 -15.88
CA PHE A 198 -35.16 -7.23 -14.74
C PHE A 198 -35.57 -5.76 -14.88
N ASP A 199 -35.26 -5.12 -16.01
CA ASP A 199 -35.42 -3.68 -16.23
C ASP A 199 -34.69 -2.81 -15.17
N ASN A 200 -33.65 -3.35 -14.52
CA ASN A 200 -33.00 -2.70 -13.37
C ASN A 200 -31.48 -2.92 -13.34
N TYR A 201 -30.73 -1.84 -13.58
CA TYR A 201 -29.26 -1.83 -13.54
C TYR A 201 -28.67 -2.17 -12.17
N SER A 202 -29.34 -1.77 -11.08
CA SER A 202 -28.91 -2.02 -9.70
C SER A 202 -28.87 -3.51 -9.37
N ILE A 203 -29.81 -4.31 -9.91
CA ILE A 203 -29.81 -5.77 -9.71
C ILE A 203 -28.61 -6.41 -10.42
N GLY A 204 -28.32 -5.98 -11.65
CA GLY A 204 -27.14 -6.43 -12.39
C GLY A 204 -25.85 -6.08 -11.65
N PHE A 205 -25.76 -4.86 -11.14
CA PHE A 205 -24.63 -4.41 -10.34
C PHE A 205 -24.49 -5.17 -9.01
N ALA A 206 -25.61 -5.47 -8.34
CA ALA A 206 -25.62 -6.29 -7.13
C ALA A 206 -25.04 -7.69 -7.37
N ALA A 207 -25.41 -8.32 -8.50
CA ALA A 207 -24.85 -9.62 -8.87
C ALA A 207 -23.35 -9.55 -9.16
N PHE A 208 -22.90 -8.48 -9.82
CA PHE A 208 -21.48 -8.22 -10.08
C PHE A 208 -20.66 -8.08 -8.78
N THR A 209 -21.10 -7.22 -7.86
CA THR A 209 -20.39 -6.99 -6.59
C THR A 209 -20.43 -8.21 -5.67
N LEU A 210 -21.52 -9.00 -5.70
CA LEU A 210 -21.60 -10.29 -5.00
C LEU A 210 -20.59 -11.30 -5.55
N LEU A 211 -20.41 -11.37 -6.87
CA LEU A 211 -19.39 -12.22 -7.50
C LEU A 211 -17.98 -11.77 -7.07
N GLN A 212 -17.69 -10.48 -7.12
CA GLN A 212 -16.41 -9.91 -6.69
C GLN A 212 -16.11 -10.21 -5.20
N MET A 213 -17.10 -10.02 -4.34
CA MET A 213 -17.01 -10.37 -2.92
C MET A 213 -16.79 -11.87 -2.71
N SER A 214 -17.45 -12.73 -3.50
CA SER A 214 -17.32 -14.19 -3.41
C SER A 214 -15.92 -14.67 -3.79
N VAL A 215 -15.31 -14.09 -4.83
CA VAL A 215 -13.91 -14.36 -5.20
C VAL A 215 -12.97 -13.97 -4.06
N SER A 216 -13.22 -12.82 -3.43
CA SER A 216 -12.43 -12.35 -2.29
C SER A 216 -12.53 -13.29 -1.08
N LEU A 217 -13.75 -13.72 -0.72
CA LEU A 217 -13.99 -14.68 0.36
C LEU A 217 -13.31 -16.03 0.08
N TYR A 218 -13.31 -16.49 -1.18
CA TYR A 218 -12.58 -17.71 -1.56
C TYR A 218 -11.07 -17.59 -1.30
N VAL A 219 -10.46 -16.45 -1.64
CA VAL A 219 -9.03 -16.21 -1.39
C VAL A 219 -8.76 -16.11 0.12
N ILE A 220 -9.59 -15.40 0.88
CA ILE A 220 -9.49 -15.33 2.35
C ILE A 220 -9.53 -16.72 2.97
N TRP A 221 -10.44 -17.59 2.50
CA TRP A 221 -10.49 -18.98 2.94
C TRP A 221 -9.15 -19.71 2.68
N LYS A 222 -8.53 -19.51 1.52
CA LYS A 222 -7.22 -20.10 1.20
C LYS A 222 -6.12 -19.56 2.11
N VAL A 223 -6.09 -18.26 2.39
CA VAL A 223 -5.13 -17.64 3.30
C VAL A 223 -5.29 -18.21 4.71
N LEU A 224 -6.52 -18.23 5.25
CA LEU A 224 -6.77 -18.76 6.60
C LEU A 224 -6.48 -20.26 6.69
N SER A 225 -6.79 -21.04 5.65
CA SER A 225 -6.47 -22.47 5.60
C SER A 225 -4.96 -22.68 5.62
N PHE A 226 -4.21 -21.92 4.82
CA PHE A 226 -2.74 -21.97 4.82
C PHE A 226 -2.16 -21.64 6.20
N ILE A 227 -2.64 -20.55 6.84
CA ILE A 227 -2.17 -20.15 8.17
C ILE A 227 -2.54 -21.19 9.22
N ASN A 228 -3.74 -21.78 9.15
CA ASN A 228 -4.15 -22.87 10.03
C ASN A 228 -3.24 -24.10 9.90
N ASP A 229 -2.83 -24.44 8.67
CA ASP A 229 -2.05 -25.66 8.41
C ASP A 229 -0.55 -25.47 8.71
N LYS A 230 -0.04 -24.24 8.66
CA LYS A 230 1.39 -23.94 8.84
C LYS A 230 1.72 -23.23 10.16
N MET A 231 0.73 -22.69 10.86
CA MET A 231 0.93 -21.93 12.09
C MET A 231 0.02 -22.46 13.20
N ASN A 232 -0.60 -21.60 14.02
CA ASN A 232 -1.49 -22.00 15.09
C ASN A 232 -2.76 -21.15 15.13
N ARG A 233 -3.68 -21.54 16.02
CA ARG A 233 -4.97 -20.88 16.23
C ARG A 233 -4.89 -19.36 16.42
N MET A 234 -3.88 -18.86 17.13
CA MET A 234 -3.73 -17.42 17.38
C MET A 234 -3.55 -16.64 16.06
N TRP A 235 -2.74 -17.17 15.14
CA TRP A 235 -2.51 -16.54 13.83
C TRP A 235 -3.75 -16.54 12.94
N VAL A 236 -4.57 -17.59 13.03
CA VAL A 236 -5.88 -17.63 12.35
C VAL A 236 -6.80 -16.54 12.93
N ILE A 237 -6.85 -16.36 14.25
CA ILE A 237 -7.65 -15.31 14.90
C ILE A 237 -7.16 -13.92 14.50
N LEU A 238 -5.85 -13.65 14.55
CA LEU A 238 -5.29 -12.35 14.15
C LEU A 238 -5.58 -12.03 12.68
N SER A 239 -5.45 -13.03 11.80
CA SER A 239 -5.78 -12.87 10.38
C SER A 239 -7.29 -12.64 10.17
N THR A 240 -8.12 -13.26 11.01
CA THR A 240 -9.58 -13.03 11.00
C THR A 240 -9.91 -11.60 11.38
N LEU A 241 -9.33 -11.08 12.46
CA LEU A 241 -9.51 -9.68 12.88
C LEU A 241 -9.05 -8.70 11.80
N PHE A 242 -7.96 -9.01 11.10
CA PHE A 242 -7.49 -8.23 9.96
C PHE A 242 -8.50 -8.22 8.81
N PHE A 243 -9.03 -9.38 8.38
CA PHE A 243 -10.04 -9.44 7.31
C PHE A 243 -11.43 -8.92 7.71
N LEU A 244 -11.65 -8.62 8.99
CA LEU A 244 -12.84 -7.93 9.50
C LEU A 244 -12.72 -6.39 9.44
N LEU A 245 -11.55 -5.85 9.09
CA LEU A 245 -11.42 -4.41 8.82
C LEU A 245 -12.37 -4.03 7.67
N PRO A 246 -13.24 -3.00 7.83
CA PRO A 246 -14.26 -2.69 6.84
C PRO A 246 -13.71 -2.30 5.47
N THR A 247 -12.48 -1.77 5.43
CA THR A 247 -11.81 -1.36 4.18
C THR A 247 -11.72 -2.49 3.15
N HIS A 248 -11.51 -3.74 3.59
CA HIS A 248 -11.43 -4.89 2.71
C HIS A 248 -12.78 -5.21 2.05
N VAL A 249 -13.87 -5.20 2.83
CA VAL A 249 -15.19 -5.51 2.28
C VAL A 249 -15.73 -4.33 1.46
N ILE A 250 -15.54 -3.08 1.89
CA ILE A 250 -15.92 -1.89 1.12
C ILE A 250 -15.27 -1.97 -0.26
N LEU A 251 -13.96 -2.19 -0.34
CA LEU A 251 -13.26 -2.33 -1.62
C LEU A 251 -13.81 -3.49 -2.46
N SER A 252 -14.16 -4.62 -1.83
CA SER A 252 -14.77 -5.76 -2.53
C SER A 252 -16.17 -5.50 -3.08
N LEU A 253 -16.82 -4.43 -2.63
CA LEU A 253 -18.15 -4.01 -3.07
C LEU A 253 -18.11 -2.75 -3.94
N THR A 254 -16.95 -2.12 -4.08
CA THR A 254 -16.74 -0.99 -4.99
C THR A 254 -16.53 -1.50 -6.41
N SER A 255 -17.07 -0.79 -7.39
CA SER A 255 -16.76 -0.99 -8.81
C SER A 255 -15.31 -0.57 -9.11
N ALA A 256 -14.32 -1.32 -8.61
CA ALA A 256 -12.90 -1.06 -8.73
C ALA A 256 -12.10 -2.35 -9.02
N GLN A 257 -11.32 -2.33 -10.11
CA GLN A 257 -10.43 -3.44 -10.51
C GLN A 257 -9.46 -3.87 -9.39
N ASP A 258 -9.12 -2.92 -8.50
CA ASP A 258 -8.26 -3.09 -7.34
C ASP A 258 -8.66 -4.26 -6.44
N SER A 259 -9.96 -4.54 -6.28
CA SER A 259 -10.42 -5.65 -5.44
C SER A 259 -9.93 -7.00 -5.97
N ILE A 260 -10.25 -7.30 -7.23
CA ILE A 260 -9.84 -8.57 -7.86
C ILE A 260 -8.32 -8.64 -8.00
N PHE A 261 -7.67 -7.49 -8.24
CA PHE A 261 -6.22 -7.40 -8.31
C PHE A 261 -5.56 -7.76 -6.97
N ALA A 262 -6.03 -7.21 -5.85
CA ALA A 262 -5.50 -7.46 -4.52
C ALA A 262 -5.60 -8.94 -4.13
N VAL A 263 -6.75 -9.57 -4.39
CA VAL A 263 -6.93 -11.00 -4.05
C VAL A 263 -6.17 -11.93 -5.01
N SER A 264 -5.99 -11.53 -6.27
CA SER A 264 -5.12 -12.24 -7.21
C SER A 264 -3.66 -12.17 -6.77
N PHE A 265 -3.18 -10.99 -6.37
CA PHE A 265 -1.85 -10.81 -5.81
C PHE A 265 -1.66 -11.64 -4.54
N ALA A 266 -2.65 -11.69 -3.64
CA ALA A 266 -2.58 -12.54 -2.45
C ALA A 266 -2.50 -14.04 -2.76
N MET A 267 -3.22 -14.51 -3.78
CA MET A 267 -3.07 -15.89 -4.25
C MET A 267 -1.68 -16.17 -4.84
N VAL A 268 -1.10 -15.22 -5.58
CA VAL A 268 0.29 -15.33 -6.09
C VAL A 268 1.28 -15.41 -4.93
N VAL A 269 1.17 -14.53 -3.93
CA VAL A 269 2.03 -14.52 -2.74
C VAL A 269 1.89 -15.83 -1.95
N LEU A 270 0.67 -16.32 -1.73
CA LEU A 270 0.42 -17.59 -1.05
C LEU A 270 1.10 -18.76 -1.77
N LEU A 271 0.91 -18.87 -3.09
CA LEU A 271 1.51 -19.94 -3.89
C LEU A 271 3.04 -19.81 -3.98
N LEU A 272 3.57 -18.59 -3.96
CA LEU A 272 5.00 -18.33 -3.88
C LEU A 272 5.57 -18.79 -2.54
N ILE A 273 4.87 -18.55 -1.43
CA ILE A 273 5.28 -19.03 -0.11
C ILE A 273 5.30 -20.56 -0.08
N GLU A 274 4.26 -21.24 -0.56
CA GLU A 274 4.21 -22.71 -0.64
C GLU A 274 5.40 -23.27 -1.47
N TYR A 275 5.70 -22.64 -2.61
CA TYR A 275 6.88 -22.99 -3.42
C TYR A 275 8.21 -22.79 -2.67
N LEU A 276 8.32 -21.74 -1.85
CA LEU A 276 9.56 -21.47 -1.13
C LEU A 276 9.71 -22.34 0.12
N LEU A 277 8.62 -22.80 0.72
CA LEU A 277 8.65 -23.81 1.77
C LEU A 277 9.07 -25.17 1.21
N ASP A 278 8.49 -25.59 0.08
CA ASP A 278 8.84 -26.82 -0.61
C ASP A 278 8.91 -26.59 -2.12
N GLU A 279 10.11 -26.68 -2.69
CA GLU A 279 10.31 -26.43 -4.12
C GLU A 279 9.69 -27.53 -5.01
N GLN A 280 9.36 -28.71 -4.46
CA GLN A 280 8.58 -29.74 -5.16
C GLN A 280 7.12 -29.33 -5.37
N PHE A 281 6.63 -28.36 -4.60
CA PHE A 281 5.31 -27.77 -4.76
C PHE A 281 5.05 -27.33 -6.20
N LEU A 282 6.07 -26.89 -6.94
CA LEU A 282 5.97 -26.48 -8.34
C LEU A 282 5.81 -27.68 -9.30
N SER A 283 4.91 -28.60 -9.00
CA SER A 283 4.39 -29.65 -9.89
C SER A 283 3.69 -29.05 -11.12
N LYS A 284 3.40 -29.85 -12.16
CA LYS A 284 2.68 -29.37 -13.36
C LYS A 284 1.37 -28.67 -12.99
N LYS A 285 0.58 -29.26 -12.10
CA LYS A 285 -0.71 -28.71 -11.62
C LYS A 285 -0.53 -27.35 -10.93
N ASN A 286 0.42 -27.24 -10.01
CA ASN A 286 0.62 -26.01 -9.25
C ASN A 286 1.35 -24.93 -10.07
N ALA A 287 2.20 -25.31 -11.02
CA ALA A 287 2.78 -24.38 -11.98
C ALA A 287 1.69 -23.76 -12.87
N ILE A 288 0.73 -24.55 -13.36
CA ILE A 288 -0.45 -24.03 -14.09
C ILE A 288 -1.28 -23.13 -13.18
N LYS A 289 -1.53 -23.54 -11.93
CA LYS A 289 -2.28 -22.72 -10.97
C LYS A 289 -1.61 -21.36 -10.74
N LEU A 290 -0.29 -21.35 -10.50
CA LEU A 290 0.48 -20.12 -10.30
C LEU A 290 0.53 -19.28 -11.58
N PHE A 291 0.70 -19.91 -12.75
CA PHE A 291 0.59 -19.24 -14.06
C PHE A 291 -0.73 -18.49 -14.19
N LEU A 292 -1.86 -19.17 -13.93
CA LEU A 292 -3.20 -18.59 -14.10
C LEU A 292 -3.43 -17.41 -13.14
N TRP A 293 -2.97 -17.50 -11.89
CA TRP A 293 -3.12 -16.38 -10.93
C TRP A 293 -2.20 -15.19 -11.27
N MET A 294 -0.95 -15.44 -11.69
CA MET A 294 -0.06 -14.38 -12.15
C MET A 294 -0.59 -13.70 -13.42
N PHE A 295 -1.11 -14.50 -14.36
CA PHE A 295 -1.74 -13.98 -15.57
C PHE A 295 -2.99 -13.16 -15.24
N LEU A 296 -3.92 -13.70 -14.42
CA LEU A 296 -5.12 -12.99 -14.00
C LEU A 296 -4.77 -11.65 -13.33
N MET A 297 -3.80 -11.65 -12.42
CA MET A 297 -3.32 -10.43 -11.77
C MET A 297 -2.89 -9.36 -12.80
N CYS A 298 -2.12 -9.74 -13.83
CA CYS A 298 -1.69 -8.83 -14.89
C CYS A 298 -2.82 -8.41 -15.84
N VAL A 299 -3.78 -9.30 -16.10
CA VAL A 299 -4.97 -8.99 -16.94
C VAL A 299 -5.86 -7.98 -16.26
N ILE A 300 -6.02 -8.06 -14.93
CA ILE A 300 -6.88 -7.18 -14.15
C ILE A 300 -6.25 -5.80 -13.96
N ARG A 301 -4.94 -5.70 -13.71
CA ARG A 301 -4.22 -4.42 -13.71
C ARG A 301 -2.81 -4.55 -14.28
N ASN A 302 -2.43 -3.55 -15.08
CA ASN A 302 -1.08 -3.44 -15.68
C ASN A 302 0.04 -3.43 -14.62
N ASN A 303 -0.24 -2.94 -13.41
CA ASN A 303 0.67 -2.97 -12.26
C ASN A 303 1.27 -4.36 -12.01
N GLY A 304 0.49 -5.43 -12.27
CA GLY A 304 0.95 -6.80 -12.09
C GLY A 304 2.18 -7.15 -12.91
N VAL A 305 2.33 -6.61 -14.14
CA VAL A 305 3.49 -6.88 -14.99
C VAL A 305 4.77 -6.29 -14.42
N TYR A 306 4.70 -5.07 -13.87
CA TYR A 306 5.85 -4.44 -13.22
C TYR A 306 6.28 -5.21 -11.98
N VAL A 307 5.32 -5.75 -11.24
CA VAL A 307 5.59 -6.59 -10.05
C VAL A 307 6.27 -7.90 -10.44
N LEU A 308 5.77 -8.59 -11.48
CA LEU A 308 6.41 -9.80 -11.98
C LEU A 308 7.80 -9.53 -12.54
N THR A 309 8.00 -8.38 -13.20
CA THR A 309 9.31 -7.95 -13.71
C THR A 309 10.29 -7.74 -12.55
N PHE A 310 9.89 -7.02 -11.50
CA PHE A 310 10.73 -6.79 -10.33
C PHE A 310 11.03 -8.09 -9.57
N LEU A 311 10.04 -8.98 -9.45
CA LEU A 311 10.21 -10.32 -8.88
C LEU A 311 11.16 -11.17 -9.73
N LEU A 312 11.09 -11.12 -11.06
CA LEU A 312 12.00 -11.82 -11.97
C LEU A 312 13.43 -11.31 -11.81
N LEU A 313 13.65 -9.99 -11.79
CA LEU A 313 14.96 -9.38 -11.55
C LEU A 313 15.53 -9.84 -10.20
N SER A 314 14.73 -9.80 -9.15
CA SER A 314 15.11 -10.28 -7.81
C SER A 314 15.42 -11.78 -7.81
N ALA A 315 14.60 -12.60 -8.50
CA ALA A 315 14.81 -14.03 -8.63
C ALA A 315 16.12 -14.36 -9.37
N LEU A 316 16.47 -13.59 -10.41
CA LEU A 316 17.74 -13.72 -11.13
C LEU A 316 18.94 -13.37 -10.23
N LEU A 317 18.88 -12.22 -9.54
CA LEU A 317 19.93 -11.79 -8.61
C LEU A 317 20.14 -12.79 -7.46
N LEU A 318 19.06 -13.38 -6.96
CA LEU A 318 19.09 -14.37 -5.89
C LEU A 318 19.40 -15.79 -6.37
N LYS A 319 19.55 -15.99 -7.69
CA LYS A 319 19.79 -17.30 -8.34
C LYS A 319 18.71 -18.34 -8.03
N ALA A 320 17.45 -17.94 -8.17
CA ALA A 320 16.30 -18.85 -8.02
C ALA A 320 16.35 -19.99 -9.06
N ARG A 321 15.62 -21.08 -8.78
CA ARG A 321 15.61 -22.27 -9.66
C ARG A 321 15.12 -21.92 -11.07
N ARG A 322 15.79 -22.51 -12.08
CA ARG A 322 15.48 -22.35 -13.51
C ARG A 322 14.01 -22.54 -13.85
N LYS A 323 13.34 -23.53 -13.25
CA LYS A 323 11.91 -23.82 -13.49
C LYS A 323 11.01 -22.63 -13.12
N PHE A 324 11.31 -21.95 -12.01
CA PHE A 324 10.56 -20.77 -11.58
C PHE A 324 10.83 -19.56 -12.48
N LEU A 325 12.10 -19.36 -12.88
CA LEU A 325 12.46 -18.31 -13.84
C LEU A 325 11.75 -18.48 -15.18
N ILE A 326 11.72 -19.71 -15.73
CA ILE A 326 10.99 -20.02 -16.96
C ILE A 326 9.50 -19.71 -16.81
N LEU A 327 8.90 -20.05 -15.67
CA LEU A 327 7.49 -19.76 -15.40
C LEU A 327 7.22 -18.24 -15.38
N LEU A 328 8.03 -17.46 -14.65
CA LEU A 328 7.90 -15.99 -14.60
C LEU A 328 8.04 -15.37 -15.99
N THR A 329 9.11 -15.70 -16.72
CA THR A 329 9.35 -15.20 -18.07
C THR A 329 8.21 -15.61 -19.00
N GLY A 330 7.73 -16.85 -18.91
CA GLY A 330 6.62 -17.36 -19.70
C GLY A 330 5.32 -16.58 -19.47
N VAL A 331 4.99 -16.25 -18.21
CA VAL A 331 3.82 -15.41 -17.90
C VAL A 331 3.99 -14.01 -18.48
N ILE A 332 5.15 -13.37 -18.28
CA ILE A 332 5.41 -12.01 -18.76
C ILE A 332 5.26 -11.95 -20.30
N ILE A 333 5.87 -12.90 -21.02
CA ILE A 333 5.73 -12.98 -22.48
C ILE A 333 4.26 -13.18 -22.87
N PHE A 334 3.54 -14.08 -22.19
CA PHE A 334 2.14 -14.34 -22.48
C PHE A 334 1.25 -13.11 -22.24
N VAL A 335 1.53 -12.32 -21.20
CA VAL A 335 0.85 -11.04 -20.98
C VAL A 335 1.13 -10.05 -22.11
N PHE A 336 2.36 -9.94 -22.59
CA PHE A 336 2.66 -9.06 -23.74
C PHE A 336 1.98 -9.51 -25.02
N VAL A 337 1.85 -10.81 -25.26
CA VAL A 337 1.08 -11.35 -26.39
C VAL A 337 -0.42 -11.02 -26.26
N TYR A 338 -0.95 -11.13 -25.03
CA TYR A 338 -2.33 -10.77 -24.74
C TYR A 338 -2.59 -9.26 -24.89
N GLN A 339 -1.77 -8.40 -24.31
CA GLN A 339 -1.95 -6.95 -24.34
C GLN A 339 -1.52 -6.30 -25.67
N GLY A 340 -0.78 -7.01 -26.51
CA GLY A 340 -0.36 -6.56 -27.84
C GLY A 340 -1.26 -7.12 -28.94
N PRO A 341 -0.88 -8.24 -29.59
CA PRO A 341 -1.65 -8.87 -30.66
C PRO A 341 -3.13 -9.09 -30.36
N VAL A 342 -3.49 -9.67 -29.21
CA VAL A 342 -4.90 -10.00 -28.92
C VAL A 342 -5.73 -8.73 -28.75
N TYR A 343 -5.23 -7.74 -28.01
CA TYR A 343 -5.87 -6.42 -27.92
C TYR A 343 -6.05 -5.75 -29.29
N ALA A 344 -5.03 -5.80 -30.15
CA ALA A 344 -5.13 -5.24 -31.49
C ALA A 344 -6.21 -5.95 -32.35
N LEU A 345 -6.29 -7.28 -32.27
CA LEU A 345 -7.34 -8.06 -32.94
C LEU A 345 -8.75 -7.74 -32.42
N CYS A 346 -8.87 -7.42 -31.13
CA CYS A 346 -10.12 -7.00 -30.50
C CYS A 346 -10.44 -5.50 -30.69
N GLY A 347 -9.59 -4.73 -31.38
CA GLY A 347 -9.77 -3.28 -31.56
C GLY A 347 -9.58 -2.45 -30.28
N VAL A 348 -8.94 -3.01 -29.25
CA VAL A 348 -8.63 -2.31 -28.00
C VAL A 348 -7.55 -1.27 -28.25
N GLN A 349 -7.80 -0.01 -27.89
CA GLN A 349 -6.85 1.07 -28.06
C GLN A 349 -5.85 1.13 -26.90
N LYS A 350 -4.59 1.38 -27.22
CA LYS A 350 -3.55 1.54 -26.20
C LYS A 350 -3.79 2.83 -25.40
N GLY A 351 -3.84 2.70 -24.08
CA GLY A 351 -3.94 3.84 -23.16
C GLY A 351 -2.66 4.72 -23.14
N THR A 352 -2.72 5.80 -22.36
CA THR A 352 -1.66 6.83 -22.27
C THR A 352 -0.51 6.45 -21.32
N ALA A 353 0.16 5.32 -21.58
CA ALA A 353 1.19 4.77 -20.68
C ALA A 353 2.33 5.76 -20.35
N LEU A 354 2.82 6.53 -21.34
CA LEU A 354 3.89 7.51 -21.10
C LEU A 354 3.45 8.61 -20.13
N ARG A 355 2.20 9.07 -20.24
CA ARG A 355 1.65 10.12 -19.38
C ARG A 355 1.61 9.64 -17.93
N GLU A 356 1.14 8.41 -17.69
CA GLU A 356 1.07 7.82 -16.34
C GLU A 356 2.46 7.59 -15.72
N MET A 357 3.46 7.22 -16.52
CA MET A 357 4.83 6.99 -16.03
C MET A 357 5.52 8.26 -15.53
N LEU A 358 5.04 9.44 -15.94
CA LEU A 358 5.66 10.73 -15.65
C LEU A 358 4.97 11.50 -14.52
N SER A 359 4.03 10.89 -13.78
CA SER A 359 3.34 11.50 -12.65
C SER A 359 4.27 12.17 -11.64
N LEU A 360 5.20 11.40 -11.05
CA LEU A 360 6.12 11.93 -10.05
C LEU A 360 7.12 12.95 -10.65
N PRO A 361 7.78 12.69 -11.81
CA PRO A 361 8.64 13.68 -12.45
C PRO A 361 7.95 15.02 -12.73
N LEU A 362 6.73 15.00 -13.26
CA LEU A 362 5.97 16.21 -13.55
C LEU A 362 5.59 16.95 -12.27
N GLN A 363 5.27 16.22 -11.20
CA GLN A 363 4.95 16.83 -9.91
C GLN A 363 6.15 17.58 -9.31
N GLN A 364 7.35 17.02 -9.41
CA GLN A 364 8.58 17.66 -8.93
C GLN A 364 8.96 18.87 -9.79
N MET A 365 8.84 18.77 -11.11
CA MET A 365 9.07 19.90 -12.00
C MET A 365 8.05 21.02 -11.79
N ALA A 366 6.78 20.69 -11.59
CA ALA A 366 5.73 21.65 -11.33
C ALA A 366 5.96 22.40 -10.01
N TRP A 367 6.48 21.74 -8.97
CA TRP A 367 6.88 22.43 -7.75
C TRP A 367 7.88 23.55 -8.04
N VAL A 368 8.98 23.24 -8.71
CA VAL A 368 10.04 24.20 -9.04
C VAL A 368 9.49 25.33 -9.91
N TYR A 369 8.62 25.02 -10.88
CA TYR A 369 8.02 26.05 -11.75
C TYR A 369 7.22 27.12 -10.98
N ASN A 370 6.56 26.71 -9.90
CA ASN A 370 5.64 27.53 -9.12
C ASN A 370 6.27 28.15 -7.86
N ASN A 371 7.38 27.60 -7.36
CA ASN A 371 7.96 28.00 -6.08
C ASN A 371 9.37 28.59 -6.17
N ASP A 372 10.03 28.52 -7.33
CA ASP A 372 11.37 29.07 -7.53
C ASP A 372 11.43 30.19 -8.59
N ASP A 373 12.46 31.01 -8.48
CA ASP A 373 12.79 32.09 -9.41
C ASP A 373 13.51 31.54 -10.65
N LEU A 374 12.73 30.98 -11.57
CA LEU A 374 13.23 30.53 -12.87
C LEU A 374 13.54 31.70 -13.81
N THR A 375 14.70 31.63 -14.47
CA THR A 375 15.03 32.53 -15.59
C THR A 375 14.08 32.31 -16.77
N GLU A 376 13.96 33.31 -17.66
CA GLU A 376 13.10 33.21 -18.84
C GLU A 376 13.48 32.02 -19.75
N ASN A 377 14.78 31.71 -19.86
CA ASN A 377 15.26 30.56 -20.63
C ASN A 377 14.85 29.23 -19.99
N GLN A 378 14.94 29.11 -18.67
CA GLN A 378 14.50 27.91 -17.94
C GLN A 378 12.99 27.71 -18.08
N ARG A 379 12.18 28.78 -17.95
CA ARG A 379 10.73 28.70 -18.19
C ARG A 379 10.42 28.23 -19.60
N LYS A 380 11.07 28.80 -20.62
CA LYS A 380 10.91 28.37 -22.02
C LYS A 380 11.31 26.91 -22.23
N GLU A 381 12.32 26.41 -21.53
CA GLU A 381 12.70 25.00 -21.60
C GLU A 381 11.59 24.07 -21.07
N MET A 382 11.03 24.39 -19.90
CA MET A 382 9.93 23.60 -19.31
C MET A 382 8.64 23.71 -20.12
N GLN A 383 8.38 24.88 -20.71
CA GLN A 383 7.21 25.16 -21.55
C GLN A 383 7.13 24.32 -22.83
N LYS A 384 8.25 23.70 -23.26
CA LYS A 384 8.25 22.72 -24.36
C LYS A 384 7.39 21.49 -24.04
N PHE A 385 7.38 21.07 -22.77
CA PHE A 385 6.78 19.82 -22.34
C PHE A 385 5.37 19.99 -21.80
N VAL A 386 5.10 21.09 -21.08
CA VAL A 386 3.78 21.45 -20.55
C VAL A 386 3.64 22.97 -20.70
N PRO A 387 2.51 23.51 -21.19
CA PRO A 387 2.31 24.95 -21.30
C PRO A 387 2.29 25.63 -19.92
N ASP A 388 2.49 26.95 -19.89
CA ASP A 388 2.49 27.76 -18.65
C ASP A 388 1.23 27.54 -17.80
N GLU A 389 0.05 27.64 -18.43
CA GLU A 389 -1.24 27.35 -17.79
C GLU A 389 -1.29 25.95 -17.17
N GLY A 390 -0.65 24.96 -17.80
CA GLY A 390 -0.58 23.59 -17.30
C GLY A 390 0.34 23.44 -16.10
N TRP A 391 1.50 24.09 -16.08
CA TRP A 391 2.38 24.10 -14.91
C TRP A 391 1.73 24.80 -13.71
N ASN A 392 0.96 25.86 -13.97
CA ASN A 392 0.27 26.63 -12.93
C ASN A 392 -0.93 25.87 -12.31
N THR A 393 -1.29 24.69 -12.84
CA THR A 393 -2.27 23.79 -12.21
C THR A 393 -1.70 22.87 -11.13
N TYR A 394 -0.49 23.16 -10.64
CA TYR A 394 0.15 22.40 -9.58
C TYR A 394 -0.71 22.34 -8.32
N GLU A 395 -1.04 21.13 -7.89
CA GLU A 395 -1.73 20.84 -6.63
C GLU A 395 -0.95 19.75 -5.89
N PRO A 396 -0.59 19.92 -4.61
CA PRO A 396 0.05 18.87 -3.82
C PRO A 396 -0.76 17.56 -3.80
N LEU A 397 -0.07 16.41 -3.68
CA LEU A 397 -0.65 15.05 -3.56
C LEU A 397 -1.32 14.49 -4.83
N ILE A 398 -1.57 15.29 -5.87
CA ILE A 398 -2.22 14.86 -7.11
C ILE A 398 -1.56 15.44 -8.36
N SER A 399 -0.98 14.57 -9.19
CA SER A 399 -0.30 14.98 -10.43
C SER A 399 -1.24 15.18 -11.63
N ASP A 400 -2.52 14.80 -11.50
CA ASP A 400 -3.41 14.64 -12.65
C ASP A 400 -3.62 15.95 -13.42
N HIS A 401 -3.68 17.09 -12.75
CA HIS A 401 -3.86 18.40 -13.38
C HIS A 401 -2.68 18.78 -14.29
N VAL A 402 -1.45 18.70 -13.78
CA VAL A 402 -0.23 18.98 -14.55
C VAL A 402 -0.07 17.94 -15.67
N LYS A 403 -0.28 16.66 -15.33
CA LYS A 403 -0.13 15.52 -16.25
C LYS A 403 -1.10 15.57 -17.45
N ALA A 404 -2.31 16.08 -17.25
CA ALA A 404 -3.30 16.24 -18.33
C ALA A 404 -2.80 17.18 -19.43
N ASN A 405 -1.96 18.16 -19.07
CA ASN A 405 -1.41 19.17 -19.95
C ASN A 405 -0.08 18.77 -20.63
N LEU A 406 0.39 17.53 -20.41
CA LEU A 406 1.63 17.03 -21.01
C LEU A 406 1.53 16.96 -22.55
N ASN A 407 2.47 17.60 -23.23
CA ASN A 407 2.72 17.44 -24.65
C ASN A 407 3.40 16.08 -24.91
N ILE A 408 2.57 15.03 -25.01
CA ILE A 408 3.02 13.64 -25.20
C ILE A 408 3.90 13.51 -26.46
N LYS A 409 3.57 14.21 -27.54
CA LYS A 409 4.32 14.11 -28.81
C LYS A 409 5.75 14.60 -28.63
N GLU A 410 5.93 15.72 -27.96
CA GLU A 410 7.26 16.29 -27.71
C GLU A 410 8.13 15.35 -26.89
N VAL A 411 7.60 14.83 -25.77
CA VAL A 411 8.35 13.88 -24.93
C VAL A 411 8.63 12.57 -25.66
N GLN A 412 7.72 12.11 -26.52
CA GLN A 412 7.93 10.90 -27.31
C GLN A 412 9.04 11.07 -28.35
N ASN A 413 9.08 12.22 -29.01
CA ASN A 413 10.07 12.53 -30.04
C ASN A 413 11.47 12.72 -29.43
N ASP A 414 11.57 13.34 -28.24
CA ASP A 414 12.86 13.57 -27.58
C ASP A 414 12.84 13.27 -26.07
N LYS A 415 12.82 11.97 -25.76
CA LYS A 415 12.87 11.46 -24.38
C LYS A 415 14.16 11.86 -23.66
N LEU A 416 15.27 11.99 -24.39
CA LEU A 416 16.57 12.30 -23.81
C LEU A 416 16.63 13.76 -23.37
N SER A 417 16.08 14.67 -24.16
CA SER A 417 15.93 16.07 -23.78
C SER A 417 15.07 16.23 -22.53
N PHE A 418 13.90 15.61 -22.47
CA PHE A 418 13.07 15.63 -21.26
C PHE A 418 13.84 15.13 -20.02
N LEU A 419 14.55 14.00 -20.14
CA LEU A 419 15.34 13.45 -19.03
C LEU A 419 16.46 14.40 -18.60
N LYS A 420 17.16 15.02 -19.55
CA LYS A 420 18.20 16.01 -19.25
C LYS A 420 17.63 17.23 -18.54
N SER A 421 16.50 17.77 -19.01
CA SER A 421 15.80 18.87 -18.34
C SER A 421 15.40 18.49 -16.92
N TYR A 422 14.75 17.32 -16.75
CA TYR A 422 14.35 16.82 -15.44
C TYR A 422 15.52 16.71 -14.46
N ILE A 423 16.66 16.17 -14.90
CA ILE A 423 17.87 16.09 -14.07
C ILE A 423 18.43 17.49 -13.78
N SER A 424 18.47 18.38 -14.78
CA SER A 424 18.95 19.75 -14.61
C SER A 424 18.15 20.50 -13.54
N PHE A 425 16.81 20.41 -13.56
CA PHE A 425 15.97 21.04 -12.55
C PHE A 425 16.06 20.37 -11.17
N SER A 426 16.32 19.06 -11.12
CA SER A 426 16.60 18.37 -9.84
C SER A 426 17.88 18.83 -9.15
N VAL A 427 18.87 19.27 -9.94
CA VAL A 427 20.13 19.82 -9.43
C VAL A 427 19.99 21.31 -9.12
N PHE A 428 19.15 22.03 -9.87
CA PHE A 428 18.83 23.43 -9.62
C PHE A 428 18.12 23.62 -8.29
N ASP A 429 17.08 22.83 -8.00
CA ASP A 429 16.38 22.83 -6.72
C ASP A 429 16.20 21.40 -6.16
N PRO A 430 17.23 20.83 -5.50
CA PRO A 430 17.15 19.52 -4.89
C PRO A 430 16.19 19.48 -3.70
N ILE A 431 16.00 20.61 -3.00
CA ILE A 431 15.15 20.67 -1.81
C ILE A 431 13.69 20.59 -2.24
N GLY A 432 13.22 21.40 -3.20
CA GLY A 432 11.85 21.32 -3.66
C GLY A 432 11.52 20.02 -4.37
N TYR A 433 12.49 19.37 -5.03
CA TYR A 433 12.31 18.00 -5.51
C TYR A 433 12.01 17.00 -4.37
N VAL A 434 12.68 17.15 -3.21
CA VAL A 434 12.39 16.35 -2.01
C VAL A 434 11.04 16.75 -1.40
N GLN A 435 10.68 18.03 -1.39
CA GLN A 435 9.36 18.50 -0.93
C GLN A 435 8.23 17.88 -1.75
N ALA A 436 8.29 18.01 -3.06
CA ALA A 436 7.30 17.51 -3.99
C ALA A 436 7.22 15.97 -3.95
N PHE A 437 8.35 15.28 -3.84
CA PHE A 437 8.36 13.83 -3.61
C PHE A 437 7.66 13.47 -2.30
N GLY A 438 7.98 14.17 -1.22
CA GLY A 438 7.36 13.97 0.09
C GLY A 438 5.86 14.15 0.02
N LEU A 439 5.39 15.29 -0.49
CA LEU A 439 3.97 15.62 -0.64
C LEU A 439 3.22 14.62 -1.51
N GLN A 440 3.80 14.19 -2.63
CA GLN A 440 3.15 13.21 -3.49
C GLN A 440 3.01 11.84 -2.82
N THR A 441 3.95 11.46 -1.94
CA THR A 441 4.11 10.07 -1.51
C THR A 441 3.83 9.78 -0.04
N PHE A 442 3.74 10.77 0.84
CA PHE A 442 3.68 10.52 2.28
C PHE A 442 2.46 9.73 2.74
N SER A 443 1.32 9.81 2.05
CA SER A 443 0.16 8.96 2.33
C SER A 443 0.45 7.44 2.19
N LEU A 444 1.51 7.06 1.45
CA LEU A 444 1.95 5.67 1.32
C LEU A 444 2.80 5.21 2.51
N TRP A 445 3.67 6.06 3.06
CA TRP A 445 4.69 5.66 4.03
C TRP A 445 4.52 6.24 5.44
N TYR A 446 3.70 7.28 5.61
CA TYR A 446 3.43 7.89 6.92
C TYR A 446 2.29 7.17 7.66
N PRO A 447 2.54 6.51 8.80
CA PRO A 447 1.54 5.68 9.48
C PRO A 447 0.44 6.47 10.20
N ASN A 448 0.62 7.76 10.43
CA ASN A 448 -0.29 8.62 11.21
C ASN A 448 -0.97 9.68 10.33
N LYS A 449 -1.14 9.42 9.03
CA LYS A 449 -1.81 10.32 8.10
C LYS A 449 -3.20 10.71 8.62
N ASN A 450 -3.47 11.99 8.75
CA ASN A 450 -4.76 12.49 9.16
C ASN A 450 -5.76 12.45 8.00
N TRP A 451 -6.99 12.05 8.30
CA TRP A 451 -8.13 12.09 7.38
C TRP A 451 -9.33 12.76 8.08
N PRO A 452 -10.18 13.50 7.36
CA PRO A 452 -10.12 13.76 5.91
C PRO A 452 -8.97 14.67 5.46
N ASP A 453 -8.68 14.61 4.16
CA ASP A 453 -7.71 15.48 3.49
C ASP A 453 -8.27 15.89 2.11
N PRO A 454 -8.55 17.19 1.88
CA PRO A 454 -9.04 17.66 0.58
C PRO A 454 -8.01 17.65 -0.55
N ARG A 455 -6.72 17.77 -0.23
CA ARG A 455 -5.64 17.95 -1.22
C ARG A 455 -5.60 16.85 -2.31
N PRO A 456 -5.79 15.54 -2.00
CA PRO A 456 -5.85 14.52 -3.03
C PRO A 456 -7.17 14.47 -3.82
N TRP A 457 -8.15 15.33 -3.51
CA TRP A 457 -9.53 15.39 -4.04
C TRP A 457 -10.40 14.15 -3.77
N HIS A 458 -9.78 12.99 -3.62
CA HIS A 458 -10.44 11.72 -3.39
C HIS A 458 -10.55 11.37 -1.91
N PRO A 459 -11.60 10.64 -1.50
CA PRO A 459 -11.68 10.09 -0.16
C PRO A 459 -10.59 9.03 0.05
N TYR A 460 -10.31 8.71 1.31
CA TYR A 460 -9.43 7.60 1.67
C TYR A 460 -9.86 6.28 1.00
N ILE A 461 -11.17 6.00 1.00
CA ILE A 461 -11.82 4.89 0.29
C ILE A 461 -13.21 5.33 -0.19
N ASP A 462 -13.60 4.87 -1.37
CA ASP A 462 -14.93 5.17 -1.92
C ASP A 462 -16.03 4.49 -1.09
N ILE A 463 -16.85 5.29 -0.42
CA ILE A 463 -18.03 4.83 0.31
C ILE A 463 -19.33 5.40 -0.26
N LEU A 464 -19.27 6.50 -1.01
CA LEU A 464 -20.41 7.10 -1.69
C LEU A 464 -20.45 6.63 -3.15
N CYS A 465 -21.66 6.48 -3.70
CA CYS A 465 -21.81 6.30 -5.14
C CYS A 465 -21.67 7.67 -5.83
N TYR A 466 -21.18 7.70 -7.07
CA TYR A 466 -21.08 8.96 -7.80
C TYR A 466 -22.45 9.62 -7.99
N ALA A 467 -22.46 10.95 -7.87
CA ALA A 467 -23.64 11.77 -8.13
C ALA A 467 -23.97 11.80 -9.64
N GLU A 468 -25.24 12.04 -9.95
CA GLU A 468 -25.76 12.16 -11.33
C GLU A 468 -25.05 13.26 -12.14
N SER A 469 -24.50 14.27 -11.46
CA SER A 469 -23.81 15.43 -12.04
C SER A 469 -22.37 15.18 -12.49
N VAL A 470 -21.80 13.99 -12.21
CA VAL A 470 -20.41 13.68 -12.58
C VAL A 470 -20.34 13.33 -14.07
N GLY A 471 -20.19 14.36 -14.91
CA GLY A 471 -19.52 14.46 -16.22
C GLY A 471 -19.85 13.51 -17.38
N TYR A 472 -20.47 12.35 -17.16
CA TYR A 472 -20.44 11.25 -18.11
C TYR A 472 -21.80 10.67 -18.48
N GLU A 473 -22.89 11.31 -18.03
CA GLU A 473 -24.31 10.96 -18.29
C GLU A 473 -24.52 9.52 -18.80
N PRO A 474 -24.40 8.50 -17.93
CA PRO A 474 -24.59 7.10 -18.31
C PRO A 474 -25.98 6.76 -18.86
N GLY A 475 -26.93 7.69 -18.78
CA GLY A 475 -28.33 7.46 -19.13
C GLY A 475 -29.08 6.62 -18.10
N PHE A 476 -28.43 6.25 -16.98
CA PHE A 476 -29.02 5.56 -15.83
C PHE A 476 -28.27 5.91 -14.55
N VAL A 477 -28.88 5.62 -13.40
CA VAL A 477 -28.29 5.90 -12.09
C VAL A 477 -28.42 4.66 -11.22
N ILE A 478 -27.31 4.26 -10.60
CA ILE A 478 -27.31 3.22 -9.57
C ILE A 478 -27.29 3.93 -8.22
N LYS A 479 -28.43 3.93 -7.53
CA LYS A 479 -28.58 4.52 -6.20
C LYS A 479 -28.37 3.45 -5.12
N ARG A 480 -27.79 3.87 -3.99
CA ARG A 480 -27.72 3.06 -2.77
C ARG A 480 -29.14 2.79 -2.29
N ASP A 481 -29.46 1.52 -2.07
CA ASP A 481 -30.72 1.08 -1.46
C ASP A 481 -30.38 0.08 -0.35
N SER A 482 -30.07 0.62 0.83
CA SER A 482 -29.51 -0.19 1.92
C SER A 482 -30.53 -1.13 2.52
N LEU A 483 -30.19 -2.41 2.52
CA LEU A 483 -30.95 -3.47 3.18
C LEU A 483 -30.52 -3.65 4.65
N PHE A 484 -29.53 -2.89 5.12
CA PHE A 484 -29.13 -2.81 6.53
C PHE A 484 -28.70 -1.39 6.94
N PRO A 485 -29.66 -0.46 7.12
CA PRO A 485 -29.38 0.96 7.31
C PRO A 485 -28.54 1.30 8.55
N GLN A 486 -28.69 0.56 9.65
CA GLN A 486 -27.90 0.82 10.86
C GLN A 486 -26.41 0.56 10.62
N TYR A 487 -26.07 -0.49 9.86
CA TYR A 487 -24.67 -0.76 9.54
C TYR A 487 -24.15 0.16 8.45
N GLN A 488 -24.98 0.58 7.49
CA GLN A 488 -24.64 1.65 6.55
C GLN A 488 -24.20 2.92 7.30
N TRP A 489 -25.01 3.36 8.28
CA TRP A 489 -24.69 4.54 9.08
C TRP A 489 -23.33 4.42 9.78
N ILE A 490 -22.98 3.24 10.30
CA ILE A 490 -21.66 3.00 10.92
C ILE A 490 -20.55 3.14 9.86
N LEU A 491 -20.69 2.50 8.69
CA LEU A 491 -19.68 2.52 7.63
C LEU A 491 -19.45 3.92 7.07
N GLU A 492 -20.53 4.68 6.86
CA GLU A 492 -20.46 6.07 6.41
C GLU A 492 -19.79 6.96 7.46
N ASN A 493 -20.16 6.88 8.75
CA ASN A 493 -19.48 7.66 9.79
C ASN A 493 -17.98 7.34 9.91
N LEU A 494 -17.59 6.08 9.67
CA LEU A 494 -16.19 5.70 9.65
C LEU A 494 -15.45 6.30 8.45
N TYR A 495 -15.96 6.13 7.23
CA TYR A 495 -15.20 6.33 5.99
C TYR A 495 -15.68 7.45 5.07
N GLY A 496 -16.79 8.12 5.37
CA GLY A 496 -17.24 9.31 4.64
C GLY A 496 -18.71 9.64 4.85
N VAL A 497 -18.98 10.70 5.63
CA VAL A 497 -20.29 11.37 5.71
C VAL A 497 -20.18 12.78 5.13
N GLY A 498 -21.16 13.15 4.32
CA GLY A 498 -21.33 14.52 3.82
C GLY A 498 -21.62 14.56 2.32
N SER A 499 -21.65 15.77 1.78
CA SER A 499 -21.68 16.00 0.34
C SER A 499 -20.25 16.26 -0.13
N PRO A 500 -19.78 15.63 -1.22
CA PRO A 500 -18.49 15.97 -1.81
C PRO A 500 -18.54 17.40 -2.35
N GLY A 501 -18.01 18.37 -1.59
CA GLY A 501 -18.01 19.78 -1.97
C GLY A 501 -17.11 20.09 -3.19
N ASP A 502 -16.15 19.20 -3.46
CA ASP A 502 -15.20 19.20 -4.58
C ASP A 502 -15.63 18.27 -5.73
N GLY A 503 -16.74 17.55 -5.58
CA GLY A 503 -17.23 16.56 -6.54
C GLY A 503 -16.58 15.17 -6.46
N TYR A 504 -15.52 14.98 -5.66
CA TYR A 504 -14.75 13.72 -5.59
C TYR A 504 -14.68 13.09 -4.19
N GLY A 505 -14.81 13.87 -3.10
CA GLY A 505 -15.03 13.37 -1.75
C GLY A 505 -13.86 13.44 -0.76
N GLY A 506 -12.77 14.16 -1.08
CA GLY A 506 -11.63 14.36 -0.17
C GLY A 506 -12.02 15.04 1.15
N ASN A 507 -13.07 15.87 1.10
CA ASN A 507 -13.61 16.60 2.25
C ASN A 507 -14.63 15.82 3.12
N LEU A 508 -14.93 14.55 2.80
CA LEU A 508 -15.93 13.79 3.54
C LEU A 508 -15.51 13.56 5.00
N LYS A 509 -16.41 13.71 5.95
CA LYS A 509 -16.09 13.48 7.37
C LYS A 509 -15.77 12.01 7.60
N MET A 510 -14.60 11.74 8.18
CA MET A 510 -14.10 10.39 8.44
C MET A 510 -13.71 10.28 9.92
N PHE A 511 -14.38 9.40 10.66
CA PHE A 511 -14.06 9.18 12.08
C PHE A 511 -12.96 8.12 12.28
N PHE A 512 -12.72 7.23 11.31
CA PHE A 512 -11.78 6.12 11.46
C PHE A 512 -10.37 6.57 11.85
N SER A 513 -9.91 7.72 11.36
CA SER A 513 -8.58 8.29 11.61
C SER A 513 -8.35 8.64 13.09
N LYS A 514 -9.43 8.87 13.84
CA LYS A 514 -9.39 9.27 15.26
C LYS A 514 -9.44 8.09 16.23
N ILE A 515 -9.72 6.87 15.75
CA ILE A 515 -9.82 5.69 16.61
C ILE A 515 -8.41 5.09 16.79
N PRO A 516 -7.81 5.11 18.00
CA PRO A 516 -6.47 4.59 18.23
C PRO A 516 -6.35 3.12 17.83
N ILE A 517 -5.18 2.71 17.33
CA ILE A 517 -4.87 1.36 16.83
C ILE A 517 -5.65 1.00 15.55
N PHE A 518 -6.98 1.15 15.55
CA PHE A 518 -7.82 0.90 14.37
C PHE A 518 -7.43 1.78 13.20
N SER A 519 -7.18 3.08 13.44
CA SER A 519 -6.70 4.01 12.42
C SER A 519 -5.40 3.50 11.80
N THR A 520 -4.40 3.18 12.63
CA THR A 520 -3.10 2.65 12.20
C THR A 520 -3.22 1.39 11.35
N LEU A 521 -4.12 0.46 11.72
CA LEU A 521 -4.39 -0.76 10.94
C LEU A 521 -5.08 -0.48 9.60
N CYS A 522 -5.70 0.69 9.40
CA CYS A 522 -6.24 1.09 8.11
C CYS A 522 -5.17 1.80 7.24
N GLN A 523 -4.11 2.36 7.81
CA GLN A 523 -3.19 3.21 7.07
C GLN A 523 -2.16 2.43 6.26
N ALA A 524 -1.95 2.83 5.00
CA ALA A 524 -0.90 2.25 4.15
C ALA A 524 0.50 2.42 4.76
N GLY A 525 0.76 3.55 5.44
CA GLY A 525 2.02 3.82 6.11
C GLY A 525 2.43 2.78 7.14
N PHE A 526 1.48 2.19 7.87
CA PHE A 526 1.77 1.11 8.82
C PHE A 526 2.35 -0.12 8.11
N TYR A 527 1.72 -0.53 7.00
CA TYR A 527 2.17 -1.67 6.20
C TYR A 527 3.48 -1.38 5.46
N SER A 528 3.70 -0.13 5.01
CA SER A 528 4.98 0.31 4.45
C SER A 528 6.12 0.22 5.47
N CYS A 529 5.89 0.68 6.70
CA CYS A 529 6.84 0.51 7.80
C CYS A 529 7.12 -0.98 8.05
N LEU A 530 6.08 -1.81 8.14
CA LEU A 530 6.21 -3.24 8.34
C LEU A 530 7.04 -3.91 7.24
N LEU A 531 6.81 -3.56 5.97
CA LEU A 531 7.60 -4.02 4.83
C LEU A 531 9.06 -3.57 4.92
N ALA A 532 9.32 -2.31 5.26
CA ALA A 532 10.68 -1.80 5.45
C ALA A 532 11.42 -2.56 6.57
N PHE A 533 10.73 -2.80 7.70
CA PHE A 533 11.27 -3.59 8.80
C PHE A 533 11.64 -5.01 8.36
N PHE A 534 10.72 -5.72 7.71
CA PHE A 534 10.99 -7.09 7.25
C PHE A 534 12.03 -7.14 6.15
N GLY A 535 12.08 -6.16 5.24
CA GLY A 535 13.12 -6.05 4.22
C GLY A 535 14.51 -5.96 4.83
N VAL A 536 14.70 -5.02 5.76
CA VAL A 536 15.97 -4.84 6.47
C VAL A 536 16.31 -6.07 7.31
N TYR A 537 15.34 -6.64 8.03
CA TYR A 537 15.53 -7.86 8.79
C TYR A 537 15.96 -9.05 7.91
N ALA A 538 15.26 -9.29 6.79
CA ALA A 538 15.55 -10.39 5.89
C ALA A 538 16.93 -10.27 5.24
N VAL A 539 17.33 -9.06 4.84
CA VAL A 539 18.61 -8.80 4.16
C VAL A 539 19.79 -8.81 5.13
N PHE A 540 19.71 -8.09 6.26
CA PHE A 540 20.86 -7.85 7.12
C PHE A 540 20.97 -8.83 8.30
N VAL A 541 19.82 -9.20 8.90
CA VAL A 541 19.78 -10.01 10.12
C VAL A 541 19.61 -11.51 9.81
N ASN A 542 18.57 -11.90 9.08
CA ASN A 542 18.28 -13.30 8.79
C ASN A 542 19.13 -13.85 7.63
N ARG A 543 19.33 -13.04 6.59
CA ARG A 543 20.07 -13.37 5.36
C ARG A 543 19.50 -14.59 4.62
N ASN A 544 18.18 -14.82 4.69
CA ASN A 544 17.52 -15.86 3.91
C ASN A 544 16.99 -15.31 2.59
N LYS A 545 17.57 -15.77 1.48
CA LYS A 545 17.17 -15.41 0.12
C LYS A 545 15.68 -15.67 -0.16
N LYS A 546 15.09 -16.70 0.44
CA LYS A 546 13.66 -17.02 0.28
C LYS A 546 12.76 -15.91 0.85
N MET A 547 13.13 -15.35 2.01
CA MET A 547 12.42 -14.20 2.59
C MET A 547 12.54 -12.95 1.71
N VAL A 548 13.76 -12.66 1.25
CA VAL A 548 14.03 -11.53 0.34
C VAL A 548 13.19 -11.67 -0.94
N LEU A 549 13.08 -12.88 -1.49
CA LEU A 549 12.31 -13.13 -2.70
C LEU A 549 10.80 -12.87 -2.50
N ILE A 550 10.19 -13.29 -1.39
CA ILE A 550 8.77 -12.98 -1.12
C ILE A 550 8.57 -11.48 -0.95
N LEU A 551 9.42 -10.85 -0.14
CA LEU A 551 9.32 -9.41 0.08
C LEU A 551 9.56 -8.62 -1.21
N SER A 552 10.31 -9.15 -2.18
CA SER A 552 10.45 -8.49 -3.48
C SER A 552 9.13 -8.38 -4.24
N ALA A 553 8.19 -9.34 -4.11
CA ALA A 553 6.87 -9.19 -4.70
C ALA A 553 6.08 -8.04 -4.05
N GLU A 554 6.16 -7.92 -2.72
CA GLU A 554 5.51 -6.85 -1.95
C GLU A 554 6.13 -5.47 -2.26
N PHE A 555 7.47 -5.38 -2.30
CA PHE A 555 8.17 -4.15 -2.68
C PHE A 555 7.92 -3.78 -4.14
N GLY A 556 7.79 -4.77 -5.04
CA GLY A 556 7.38 -4.55 -6.42
C GLY A 556 6.02 -3.86 -6.49
N MET A 557 5.04 -4.34 -5.72
CA MET A 557 3.73 -3.68 -5.60
C MET A 557 3.85 -2.27 -5.03
N TRP A 558 4.55 -2.12 -3.90
CA TRP A 558 4.77 -0.84 -3.23
C TRP A 558 5.40 0.22 -4.16
N LEU A 559 6.39 -0.17 -4.96
CA LEU A 559 7.04 0.71 -5.94
C LEU A 559 6.07 1.18 -7.04
N THR A 560 5.13 0.34 -7.49
CA THR A 560 4.12 0.80 -8.45
C THR A 560 3.18 1.85 -7.86
N VAL A 561 2.89 1.78 -6.57
CA VAL A 561 2.04 2.77 -5.89
C VAL A 561 2.81 4.06 -5.64
N LEU A 562 4.11 3.97 -5.32
CA LEU A 562 4.97 5.14 -5.13
C LEU A 562 4.99 6.07 -6.36
N LEU A 563 4.87 5.50 -7.56
CA LEU A 563 4.87 6.23 -8.82
C LEU A 563 3.46 6.63 -9.31
N SER A 564 2.42 6.40 -8.51
CA SER A 564 1.04 6.69 -8.89
C SER A 564 0.73 8.19 -8.91
N PRO A 565 -0.22 8.65 -9.76
CA PRO A 565 -0.62 10.05 -9.84
C PRO A 565 -1.23 10.62 -8.57
N VAL A 566 -1.81 9.74 -7.76
CA VAL A 566 -2.37 10.01 -6.44
C VAL A 566 -2.29 8.71 -5.65
N ILE A 567 -2.14 8.79 -4.33
CA ILE A 567 -2.05 7.61 -3.46
C ILE A 567 -3.37 7.42 -2.71
N MET A 568 -4.11 6.39 -3.12
CA MET A 568 -5.39 5.99 -2.52
C MET A 568 -5.29 4.61 -1.88
N TYR A 569 -6.16 4.31 -0.90
CA TYR A 569 -6.19 2.99 -0.24
C TYR A 569 -6.31 1.84 -1.26
N ARG A 570 -7.16 1.99 -2.27
CA ARG A 570 -7.39 0.95 -3.30
C ARG A 570 -6.11 0.54 -4.02
N TYR A 571 -5.16 1.46 -4.24
CA TYR A 571 -3.87 1.15 -4.88
C TYR A 571 -2.93 0.42 -3.92
N CYS A 572 -3.00 0.72 -2.62
CA CYS A 572 -2.22 0.06 -1.58
C CYS A 572 -2.79 -1.31 -1.19
N ALA A 573 -4.07 -1.55 -1.47
CA ALA A 573 -4.79 -2.75 -1.04
C ALA A 573 -4.08 -4.08 -1.35
N PRO A 574 -3.39 -4.28 -2.50
CA PRO A 574 -2.69 -5.54 -2.76
C PRO A 574 -1.67 -5.92 -1.69
N PHE A 575 -0.75 -5.02 -1.33
CA PHE A 575 0.27 -5.31 -0.32
C PHE A 575 -0.26 -5.19 1.13
N ILE A 576 -1.39 -4.51 1.33
CA ILE A 576 -2.07 -4.50 2.63
C ILE A 576 -2.77 -5.84 2.85
N PHE A 577 -3.59 -6.28 1.89
CA PHE A 577 -4.39 -7.50 1.95
C PHE A 577 -3.53 -8.77 2.12
N THR A 578 -2.28 -8.73 1.65
CA THR A 578 -1.29 -9.82 1.82
C THR A 578 -0.55 -9.81 3.15
N ALA A 579 -0.79 -8.82 4.03
CA ALA A 579 -0.09 -8.71 5.31
C ALA A 579 -0.06 -9.99 6.16
N PRO A 580 -1.18 -10.72 6.34
CA PRO A 580 -1.14 -12.00 7.04
C PRO A 580 -0.14 -12.98 6.42
N LEU A 581 -0.05 -13.05 5.09
CA LEU A 581 0.81 -13.99 4.38
C LEU A 581 2.30 -13.67 4.53
N TYR A 582 2.74 -12.45 4.23
CA TYR A 582 4.17 -12.15 4.32
C TYR A 582 4.66 -12.08 5.77
N VAL A 583 3.82 -11.66 6.73
CA VAL A 583 4.14 -11.76 8.16
C VAL A 583 4.34 -13.23 8.55
N SER A 584 3.41 -14.11 8.19
CA SER A 584 3.52 -15.56 8.42
C SER A 584 4.78 -16.13 7.77
N ALA A 585 5.09 -15.75 6.53
CA ALA A 585 6.27 -16.19 5.81
C ALA A 585 7.57 -15.83 6.54
N MET A 586 7.61 -14.68 7.22
CA MET A 586 8.79 -14.29 7.99
C MET A 586 9.05 -15.26 9.16
N PHE A 587 8.04 -15.89 9.74
CA PHE A 587 8.26 -16.91 10.76
C PHE A 587 8.57 -18.28 10.15
N LEU A 588 7.89 -18.65 9.06
CA LEU A 588 8.02 -19.97 8.44
C LEU A 588 9.36 -20.18 7.74
N LEU A 589 9.90 -19.13 7.11
CA LEU A 589 11.18 -19.19 6.37
C LEU A 589 12.38 -18.79 7.21
N LYS A 590 12.18 -18.47 8.49
CA LYS A 590 13.27 -18.10 9.36
C LYS A 590 14.21 -19.29 9.55
N LYS A 591 15.48 -19.11 9.21
CA LYS A 591 16.52 -20.11 9.49
C LYS A 591 16.60 -20.40 10.99
N THR A 592 16.60 -21.68 11.36
CA THR A 592 16.91 -22.09 12.73
C THR A 592 18.41 -21.91 13.02
N CYS A 593 18.81 -21.77 14.29
CA CYS A 593 20.21 -21.55 14.67
C CYS A 593 21.18 -22.60 14.09
N VAL A 594 20.72 -23.82 13.83
CA VAL A 594 21.50 -24.91 13.24
C VAL A 594 21.90 -24.61 11.78
N GLU A 595 21.01 -23.99 11.00
CA GLU A 595 21.26 -23.68 9.59
C GLU A 595 22.17 -22.45 9.40
N LYS A 596 22.27 -21.56 10.40
CA LYS A 596 23.17 -20.40 10.35
C LYS A 596 24.65 -20.82 10.41
N HIS A 597 24.96 -21.97 10.98
CA HIS A 597 26.33 -22.49 11.08
C HIS A 597 26.80 -23.19 9.78
N ASN A 598 25.89 -23.86 9.07
CA ASN A 598 26.21 -24.58 7.84
C ASN A 598 26.19 -23.73 6.57
N ALA A 599 25.66 -22.50 6.61
CA ALA A 599 25.61 -21.60 5.45
C ALA A 599 26.94 -20.89 5.12
N TRP A 600 28.01 -21.18 5.87
CA TRP A 600 29.38 -20.69 5.66
C TRP A 600 30.36 -21.79 5.25
N LYS A 601 29.83 -22.97 4.89
CA LYS A 601 30.50 -23.96 4.03
C LYS A 601 29.73 -24.00 2.72
#